data_AF-A0A2H3E7I6-F1
#
_entry.id   AF-A0A2H3E7I6-F1
#
_cell.length_a   1.000
_cell.length_b   1.000
_cell.length_c   1.000
_cell.angle_alpha   90.00
_cell.angle_beta   90.00
_cell.angle_gamma   90.00
#
_symmetry.space_group_name_H-M   'P 1'
#
loop_
_entity.id
_entity.type
_entity.pdbx_description
1 polymer ?
#
loop_
_entity_poly.entity_id
_entity_poly.type
_entity_poly.pdbx_seq_one_letter_code
_entity_poly.pdbx_strand_id
1 'polypeptide(L)'
;MLGWMDPRIGGGRLLDYTSPDYGEPLNVIISGMSDPFVLTDYGFHYYAKSIGYSDECLGLHYGHIHEADLGDGDGRKSEQFLARQYYFPVWGTCWESLAGGHHFRAWKQNGTDANTGAWFLGASKEEDSSKNHKIVPNGYNLGRDWLVERAVAGSRWKGRWWKAELTWRDDLLEAGNDGVNHGIEQDGRVAVLTVIRL
;
A
#
# COMPACT_ATOMS: atom_id res chain seq x y z
N MET A 1 6.28 20.70 -7.74
CA MET A 1 6.73 19.29 -7.66
C MET A 1 5.54 18.42 -8.04
N LEU A 2 5.72 17.40 -8.86
CA LEU A 2 4.65 16.46 -9.20
C LEU A 2 4.43 15.51 -8.02
N GLY A 3 3.17 15.25 -7.66
CA GLY A 3 2.83 14.37 -6.53
C GLY A 3 2.96 12.88 -6.86
N TRP A 4 2.84 12.50 -8.13
CA TRP A 4 3.06 11.15 -8.65
C TRP A 4 2.95 11.24 -10.18
N MET A 5 3.48 10.25 -10.89
CA MET A 5 3.30 10.07 -12.33
C MET A 5 2.56 8.76 -12.57
N ASP A 6 1.63 8.73 -13.52
CA ASP A 6 0.90 7.52 -13.90
C ASP A 6 1.88 6.47 -14.45
N PRO A 7 2.01 5.28 -13.82
CA PRO A 7 2.88 4.21 -14.27
C PRO A 7 2.69 3.83 -15.74
N ARG A 8 1.47 3.93 -16.28
CA ARG A 8 1.15 3.51 -17.64
C ARG A 8 1.86 4.35 -18.70
N ILE A 9 2.21 5.60 -18.37
CA ILE A 9 2.92 6.50 -19.28
C ILE A 9 4.33 5.97 -19.58
N GLY A 10 4.99 5.36 -18.60
CA GLY A 10 6.33 4.80 -18.73
C GLY A 10 6.38 3.28 -18.96
N GLY A 11 5.26 2.67 -19.34
CA GLY A 11 5.18 1.21 -19.59
C GLY A 11 4.95 0.36 -18.34
N GLY A 12 4.79 0.98 -17.17
CA GLY A 12 4.37 0.31 -15.93
C GLY A 12 2.86 0.10 -15.88
N ARG A 13 2.36 -0.34 -14.72
CA ARG A 13 0.92 -0.60 -14.49
C ARG A 13 0.53 -0.43 -13.02
N LEU A 14 -0.77 -0.33 -12.75
CA LEU A 14 -1.32 -0.24 -11.39
C LEU A 14 -1.64 -1.61 -10.76
N LEU A 15 -1.07 -2.68 -11.32
CA LEU A 15 -1.09 -4.02 -10.75
C LEU A 15 0.35 -4.45 -10.47
N ASP A 16 0.63 -4.95 -9.27
CA ASP A 16 1.92 -5.60 -9.00
C ASP A 16 2.05 -6.92 -9.80
N TYR A 17 3.12 -7.66 -9.57
CA TYR A 17 3.34 -8.97 -10.17
C TYR A 17 3.35 -10.03 -9.07
N THR A 18 2.21 -10.69 -8.88
CA THR A 18 2.13 -11.93 -8.07
C THR A 18 2.49 -13.16 -8.90
N SER A 19 2.25 -13.06 -10.22
CA SER A 19 2.57 -14.05 -11.24
C SER A 19 2.74 -13.33 -12.59
N PRO A 20 3.10 -14.02 -13.69
CA PRO A 20 3.20 -13.40 -15.00
C PRO A 20 1.92 -12.69 -15.47
N ASP A 21 0.75 -13.26 -15.15
CA ASP A 21 -0.54 -12.82 -15.69
C ASP A 21 -1.42 -12.06 -14.67
N TYR A 22 -1.11 -12.15 -13.38
CA TYR A 22 -1.92 -11.57 -12.31
C TYR A 22 -1.12 -10.67 -11.37
N GLY A 23 -1.83 -9.74 -10.74
CA GLY A 23 -1.28 -8.77 -9.80
C GLY A 23 -2.28 -8.32 -8.75
N GLU A 24 -1.77 -7.82 -7.64
CA GLU A 24 -2.54 -7.09 -6.64
C GLU A 24 -2.65 -5.61 -7.06
N PRO A 25 -3.80 -4.96 -6.83
CA PRO A 25 -4.00 -3.58 -7.22
C PRO A 25 -3.20 -2.61 -6.35
N LEU A 26 -2.42 -1.74 -7.00
CA LEU A 26 -1.79 -0.57 -6.41
C LEU A 26 -2.84 0.52 -6.17
N ASN A 27 -3.68 0.29 -5.17
CA ASN A 27 -4.93 0.99 -4.92
C ASN A 27 -4.81 2.21 -3.98
N VAL A 28 -3.61 2.49 -3.46
CA VAL A 28 -3.30 3.71 -2.69
C VAL A 28 -2.00 4.34 -3.19
N ILE A 29 -1.96 5.66 -3.29
CA ILE A 29 -0.76 6.46 -3.60
C ILE A 29 -0.53 7.46 -2.47
N ILE A 30 0.62 7.41 -1.79
CA ILE A 30 1.10 8.52 -0.95
C ILE A 30 1.85 9.48 -1.85
N SER A 31 1.24 10.63 -2.10
CA SER A 31 1.76 11.67 -2.99
C SER A 31 3.13 12.18 -2.52
N GLY A 32 4.06 12.39 -3.45
CA GLY A 32 5.32 13.11 -3.29
C GLY A 32 5.18 14.58 -2.86
N MET A 33 3.94 15.10 -2.75
CA MET A 33 3.64 16.37 -2.10
C MET A 33 3.42 16.24 -0.57
N SER A 34 3.53 15.03 -0.03
CA SER A 34 3.42 14.76 1.42
C SER A 34 4.62 15.30 2.21
N ASP A 35 4.51 15.27 3.55
CA ASP A 35 5.61 15.54 4.48
C ASP A 35 6.90 14.84 4.02
N PRO A 36 7.99 15.59 3.75
CA PRO A 36 9.24 15.02 3.27
C PRO A 36 9.80 13.89 4.13
N PHE A 37 9.48 13.88 5.44
CA PHE A 37 9.85 12.77 6.30
C PHE A 37 9.13 11.47 5.92
N VAL A 38 7.82 11.52 5.65
CA VAL A 38 7.02 10.36 5.21
C VAL A 38 7.53 9.84 3.86
N LEU A 39 8.13 10.69 3.03
CA LEU A 39 8.73 10.29 1.76
C LEU A 39 10.12 9.62 1.92
N THR A 40 10.72 9.62 3.11
CA THR A 40 11.90 8.78 3.39
C THR A 40 11.48 7.37 3.76
N ASP A 41 12.32 6.37 3.50
CA ASP A 41 12.00 4.97 3.84
C ASP A 41 11.77 4.83 5.35
N TYR A 42 12.67 5.40 6.16
CA TYR A 42 12.52 5.44 7.61
C TYR A 42 11.22 6.11 8.07
N GLY A 43 10.91 7.29 7.53
CA GLY A 43 9.73 8.04 7.95
C GLY A 43 8.43 7.44 7.43
N PHE A 44 8.45 6.71 6.32
CA PHE A 44 7.29 5.95 5.85
C PHE A 44 6.94 4.81 6.82
N HIS A 45 7.93 4.02 7.26
CA HIS A 45 7.72 3.00 8.31
C HIS A 45 7.23 3.63 9.62
N TYR A 46 7.76 4.81 9.96
CA TYR A 46 7.35 5.54 11.16
C TYR A 46 5.90 6.06 11.06
N TYR A 47 5.50 6.53 9.88
CA TYR A 47 4.14 6.95 9.59
C TYR A 47 3.17 5.77 9.58
N ALA A 48 3.54 4.62 8.99
CA ALA A 48 2.73 3.40 9.02
C ALA A 48 2.34 3.00 10.45
N LYS A 49 3.27 3.15 11.41
CA LYS A 49 2.99 2.96 12.85
C LYS A 49 1.92 3.89 13.41
N SER A 50 1.86 5.13 12.92
CA SER A 50 0.82 6.09 13.33
C SER A 50 -0.58 5.68 12.88
N ILE A 51 -0.70 5.09 11.67
CA ILE A 51 -1.96 4.65 11.09
C ILE A 51 -2.26 3.18 11.41
N GLY A 52 -1.66 2.61 12.45
CA GLY A 52 -2.04 1.29 12.98
C GLY A 52 -1.46 0.10 12.21
N TYR A 53 -0.39 0.30 11.46
CA TYR A 53 0.42 -0.78 10.89
C TYR A 53 1.73 -0.95 11.65
N SER A 54 2.43 -2.05 11.45
CA SER A 54 3.81 -2.22 11.89
C SER A 54 4.53 -3.15 10.92
N ASP A 55 5.86 -3.15 10.99
CA ASP A 55 6.70 -4.14 10.32
C ASP A 55 6.26 -5.57 10.71
N GLU A 56 6.50 -6.53 9.83
CA GLU A 56 6.20 -7.95 10.05
C GLU A 56 6.66 -8.49 11.40
N CYS A 57 5.91 -9.48 11.91
CA CYS A 57 6.28 -10.21 13.11
C CYS A 57 7.66 -10.86 12.97
N LEU A 58 8.59 -10.47 13.85
CA LEU A 58 9.88 -11.14 14.05
C LEU A 58 10.78 -11.27 12.80
N GLY A 59 10.58 -10.44 11.77
CA GLY A 59 11.37 -10.51 10.53
C GLY A 59 11.16 -11.80 9.74
N LEU A 60 10.07 -12.52 10.02
CA LEU A 60 9.67 -13.69 9.25
C LEU A 60 8.85 -13.23 8.05
N HIS A 61 9.53 -13.01 6.92
CA HIS A 61 8.90 -12.86 5.61
C HIS A 61 8.23 -14.19 5.21
N TYR A 62 7.03 -14.43 5.74
CA TYR A 62 6.14 -15.49 5.25
C TYR A 62 5.30 -14.91 4.11
N GLY A 63 5.81 -15.04 2.89
CA GLY A 63 5.12 -14.61 1.67
C GLY A 63 6.08 -14.51 0.50
N HIS A 64 5.55 -14.55 -0.72
CA HIS A 64 6.33 -14.24 -1.91
C HIS A 64 6.62 -12.74 -1.95
N ILE A 65 7.85 -12.39 -2.36
CA ILE A 65 8.21 -11.01 -2.69
C ILE A 65 7.52 -10.66 -4.00
N HIS A 66 6.72 -9.59 -3.97
CA HIS A 66 6.07 -9.08 -5.17
C HIS A 66 6.96 -8.03 -5.84
N GLU A 67 6.84 -7.92 -7.15
CA GLU A 67 7.47 -6.86 -7.92
C GLU A 67 6.42 -5.87 -8.42
N ALA A 68 6.79 -4.61 -8.66
CA ALA A 68 5.94 -3.65 -9.35
C ALA A 68 6.76 -2.83 -10.34
N ASP A 69 6.17 -2.49 -11.48
CA ASP A 69 6.73 -1.57 -12.46
C ASP A 69 5.94 -0.26 -12.42
N LEU A 70 6.57 0.78 -11.89
CA LEU A 70 5.95 2.09 -11.69
C LEU A 70 6.13 3.03 -12.89
N GLY A 71 6.62 2.51 -14.03
CA GLY A 71 6.85 3.29 -15.24
C GLY A 71 7.83 4.44 -15.03
N ASP A 72 8.79 4.26 -14.12
CA ASP A 72 9.72 5.30 -13.70
C ASP A 72 11.14 5.11 -14.24
N GLY A 73 11.31 4.24 -15.23
CA GLY A 73 12.58 3.99 -15.92
C GLY A 73 13.44 2.90 -15.30
N ASP A 74 13.07 2.39 -14.12
CA ASP A 74 13.81 1.32 -13.43
C ASP A 74 13.21 -0.08 -13.70
N GLY A 75 12.08 -0.15 -14.40
CA GLY A 75 11.36 -1.39 -14.67
C GLY A 75 10.76 -2.01 -13.40
N ARG A 76 10.72 -3.34 -13.34
CA ARG A 76 10.20 -4.07 -12.18
C ARG A 76 11.13 -3.95 -10.98
N LYS A 77 10.58 -3.50 -9.86
CA LYS A 77 11.26 -3.40 -8.56
C LYS A 77 10.59 -4.32 -7.55
N SER A 78 11.41 -5.01 -6.76
CA SER A 78 10.92 -5.76 -5.60
C SER A 78 10.28 -4.81 -4.58
N GLU A 79 9.30 -5.31 -3.84
CA GLU A 79 8.67 -4.55 -2.74
C GLU A 79 9.71 -3.98 -1.78
N GLN A 80 9.47 -2.75 -1.33
CA GLN A 80 10.39 -2.03 -0.44
C GLN A 80 9.92 -2.03 1.01
N PHE A 81 8.62 -2.23 1.22
CA PHE A 81 8.03 -2.33 2.54
C PHE A 81 6.75 -3.17 2.50
N LEU A 82 6.65 -4.10 3.45
CA LEU A 82 5.46 -4.88 3.72
C LEU A 82 5.02 -4.61 5.17
N ALA A 83 3.86 -3.95 5.30
CA ALA A 83 3.30 -3.52 6.57
C ALA A 83 2.05 -4.31 6.90
N ARG A 84 1.87 -4.63 8.18
CA ARG A 84 0.79 -5.48 8.68
C ARG A 84 0.05 -4.82 9.84
N GLN A 85 -1.23 -5.10 10.01
CA GLN A 85 -2.06 -4.45 11.01
C GLN A 85 -1.49 -4.71 12.40
N TYR A 86 -1.36 -3.63 13.18
CA TYR A 86 -0.89 -3.72 14.54
C TYR A 86 -2.05 -3.74 15.54
N TYR A 87 -2.21 -4.87 16.25
CA TYR A 87 -3.24 -5.04 17.28
C TYR A 87 -2.72 -4.58 18.66
N PHE A 88 -3.05 -3.35 19.05
CA PHE A 88 -2.77 -2.77 20.38
C PHE A 88 -3.94 -3.06 21.36
N PRO A 89 -3.75 -3.26 22.70
CA PRO A 89 -2.56 -3.05 23.53
C PRO A 89 -1.79 -4.31 23.97
N VAL A 90 -2.10 -5.52 23.49
CA VAL A 90 -1.60 -6.74 24.16
C VAL A 90 -0.83 -7.73 23.25
N TRP A 91 -0.92 -7.70 21.91
CA TRP A 91 -0.59 -8.93 21.15
C TRP A 91 0.30 -8.82 19.89
N GLY A 92 0.67 -7.61 19.42
CA GLY A 92 1.66 -7.43 18.33
C GLY A 92 1.19 -7.87 16.93
N THR A 93 2.09 -7.83 15.93
CA THR A 93 1.80 -8.24 14.53
C THR A 93 1.75 -9.76 14.35
N CYS A 94 2.24 -10.54 15.32
CA CYS A 94 2.32 -12.01 15.24
C CYS A 94 0.96 -12.70 15.30
N TRP A 95 -0.06 -12.03 15.83
CA TRP A 95 -1.42 -12.57 15.88
C TRP A 95 -2.17 -12.42 14.54
N GLU A 96 -1.75 -11.51 13.67
CA GLU A 96 -2.36 -11.39 12.34
C GLU A 96 -2.10 -12.65 11.49
N SER A 97 -0.92 -13.27 11.67
CA SER A 97 -0.62 -14.62 11.18
C SER A 97 -1.49 -15.73 11.79
N LEU A 98 -2.47 -15.42 12.65
CA LEU A 98 -3.45 -16.36 13.22
C LEU A 98 -4.91 -15.92 13.02
N ALA A 99 -5.19 -14.62 12.85
CA ALA A 99 -6.56 -14.09 12.77
C ALA A 99 -6.89 -13.35 11.45
N GLY A 100 -5.90 -13.12 10.58
CA GLY A 100 -6.05 -12.30 9.39
C GLY A 100 -6.07 -10.81 9.75
N GLY A 101 -6.01 -9.93 8.76
CA GLY A 101 -5.97 -8.49 9.00
C GLY A 101 -5.63 -7.65 7.78
N HIS A 102 -5.45 -6.36 8.02
CA HIS A 102 -5.11 -5.38 6.99
C HIS A 102 -3.59 -5.33 6.76
N HIS A 103 -3.14 -5.51 5.53
CA HIS A 103 -1.75 -5.33 5.18
C HIS A 103 -1.60 -4.43 3.94
N PHE A 104 -0.39 -3.95 3.72
CA PHE A 104 -0.04 -3.36 2.43
C PHE A 104 1.42 -3.66 2.06
N ARG A 105 1.66 -3.76 0.75
CA ARG A 105 2.99 -3.71 0.15
C ARG A 105 3.23 -2.34 -0.45
N ALA A 106 4.48 -1.90 -0.54
CA ALA A 106 4.79 -0.57 -1.05
C ALA A 106 6.04 -0.53 -1.93
N TRP A 107 5.96 0.32 -2.95
CA TRP A 107 7.01 0.63 -3.91
C TRP A 107 7.13 2.15 -4.08
N LYS A 108 8.34 2.64 -4.28
CA LYS A 108 8.64 4.06 -4.41
C LYS A 108 8.86 4.43 -5.86
N GLN A 109 8.24 5.52 -6.29
CA GLN A 109 8.48 6.10 -7.61
C GLN A 109 9.68 7.06 -7.55
N ASN A 110 10.86 6.51 -7.84
CA ASN A 110 12.15 7.17 -7.66
C ASN A 110 13.17 6.83 -8.76
N GLY A 111 12.69 6.30 -9.89
CA GLY A 111 13.54 5.92 -11.01
C GLY A 111 14.00 7.08 -11.89
N THR A 112 14.78 6.72 -12.90
CA THR A 112 15.45 7.66 -13.81
C THR A 112 14.52 8.54 -14.65
N ASP A 113 13.35 8.03 -15.03
CA ASP A 113 12.36 8.74 -15.86
C ASP A 113 11.30 9.46 -15.02
N ALA A 114 11.05 9.00 -13.78
CA ALA A 114 10.18 9.68 -12.84
C ALA A 114 10.63 9.52 -11.38
N ASN A 115 11.12 10.61 -10.80
CA ASN A 115 11.46 10.68 -9.38
C ASN A 115 10.54 11.66 -8.65
N THR A 116 9.30 11.21 -8.40
CA THR A 116 8.32 12.00 -7.64
C THR A 116 8.47 11.78 -6.13
N GLY A 117 9.12 10.69 -5.72
CA GLY A 117 9.25 10.27 -4.32
C GLY A 117 7.97 9.66 -3.74
N ALA A 118 6.90 9.54 -4.53
CA ALA A 118 5.62 8.98 -4.12
C ALA A 118 5.75 7.49 -3.75
N TRP A 119 4.90 7.03 -2.83
CA TRP A 119 4.74 5.61 -2.54
C TRP A 119 3.46 5.08 -3.18
N PHE A 120 3.58 3.99 -3.93
CA PHE A 120 2.48 3.21 -4.48
C PHE A 120 2.28 1.98 -3.61
N LEU A 121 1.05 1.76 -3.15
CA LEU A 121 0.71 0.74 -2.17
C LEU A 121 -0.34 -0.21 -2.73
N GLY A 122 -0.10 -1.51 -2.55
CA GLY A 122 -1.13 -2.54 -2.68
C GLY A 122 -1.72 -2.85 -1.33
N ALA A 123 -2.84 -2.21 -0.97
CA ALA A 123 -3.50 -2.42 0.31
C ALA A 123 -4.61 -3.46 0.20
N SER A 124 -4.67 -4.38 1.16
CA SER A 124 -5.63 -5.47 1.14
C SER A 124 -6.01 -5.95 2.54
N LYS A 125 -6.97 -6.87 2.61
CA LYS A 125 -7.39 -7.55 3.83
C LYS A 125 -7.36 -9.06 3.61
N GLU A 126 -6.59 -9.77 4.42
CA GLU A 126 -6.47 -11.23 4.39
C GLU A 126 -7.47 -11.91 5.34
N GLU A 127 -7.86 -13.13 4.97
CA GLU A 127 -8.46 -14.11 5.87
C GLU A 127 -7.44 -14.59 6.91
N ASP A 128 -7.93 -15.22 7.97
CA ASP A 128 -7.07 -15.86 8.96
C ASP A 128 -6.16 -16.96 8.36
N SER A 129 -5.05 -17.24 9.04
CA SER A 129 -4.05 -18.17 8.51
C SER A 129 -4.52 -19.62 8.41
N SER A 130 -5.62 -19.98 9.06
CA SER A 130 -6.24 -21.30 8.88
C SER A 130 -6.79 -21.50 7.45
N LYS A 131 -6.93 -20.40 6.69
CA LYS A 131 -7.35 -20.39 5.28
C LYS A 131 -6.25 -20.06 4.28
N ASN A 132 -4.97 -20.19 4.67
CA ASN A 132 -3.80 -19.96 3.81
C ASN A 132 -3.70 -18.54 3.23
N HIS A 133 -3.96 -17.50 4.02
CA HIS A 133 -3.74 -16.09 3.60
C HIS A 133 -4.52 -15.65 2.36
N LYS A 134 -5.69 -16.25 2.10
CA LYS A 134 -6.55 -15.80 1.00
C LYS A 134 -7.07 -14.41 1.29
N ILE A 135 -7.09 -13.54 0.29
CA ILE A 135 -7.75 -12.24 0.38
C ILE A 135 -9.26 -12.47 0.57
N VAL A 136 -9.86 -11.77 1.53
CA VAL A 136 -11.32 -11.89 1.78
C VAL A 136 -12.11 -11.42 0.55
N PRO A 137 -13.38 -11.82 0.37
CA PRO A 137 -14.25 -11.17 -0.60
C PRO A 137 -14.23 -9.65 -0.43
N ASN A 138 -14.03 -8.90 -1.53
CA ASN A 138 -13.86 -7.45 -1.52
C ASN A 138 -12.61 -6.95 -0.75
N GLY A 139 -11.63 -7.82 -0.48
CA GLY A 139 -10.52 -7.56 0.44
C GLY A 139 -9.59 -6.43 0.02
N TYR A 140 -9.40 -6.21 -1.28
CA TYR A 140 -8.61 -5.09 -1.78
C TYR A 140 -9.28 -3.73 -1.49
N ASN A 141 -10.59 -3.60 -1.78
CA ASN A 141 -11.33 -2.38 -1.45
C ASN A 141 -11.42 -2.17 0.08
N LEU A 142 -11.65 -3.23 0.86
CA LEU A 142 -11.66 -3.17 2.33
C LEU A 142 -10.31 -2.75 2.92
N GLY A 143 -9.21 -3.25 2.36
CA GLY A 143 -7.85 -2.88 2.75
C GLY A 143 -7.55 -1.41 2.50
N ARG A 144 -7.83 -0.96 1.28
CA ARG A 144 -7.69 0.45 0.86
C ARG A 144 -8.51 1.37 1.75
N ASP A 145 -9.80 1.10 1.91
CA ASP A 145 -10.72 1.99 2.61
C ASP A 145 -10.36 2.10 4.10
N TRP A 146 -9.89 1.01 4.72
CA TRP A 146 -9.39 1.04 6.11
C TRP A 146 -8.13 1.90 6.26
N LEU A 147 -7.16 1.77 5.35
CA LEU A 147 -5.95 2.60 5.35
C LEU A 147 -6.33 4.08 5.21
N VAL A 148 -7.20 4.40 4.24
CA VAL A 148 -7.66 5.75 3.94
C VAL A 148 -8.38 6.35 5.15
N GLU A 149 -9.30 5.62 5.78
CA GLU A 149 -10.04 6.08 6.96
C GLU A 149 -9.08 6.53 8.07
N ARG A 150 -8.06 5.72 8.37
CA ARG A 150 -7.09 6.01 9.43
C ARG A 150 -6.17 7.16 9.09
N ALA A 151 -5.76 7.27 7.83
CA ALA A 151 -4.93 8.37 7.36
C ALA A 151 -5.67 9.72 7.41
N VAL A 152 -6.93 9.76 7.00
CA VAL A 152 -7.76 10.97 6.94
C VAL A 152 -8.25 11.40 8.34
N ALA A 153 -8.53 10.44 9.23
CA ALA A 153 -8.91 10.73 10.62
C ALA A 153 -7.83 11.51 11.38
N GLY A 154 -6.57 11.38 10.95
CA GLY A 154 -5.41 11.91 11.64
C GLY A 154 -4.81 10.89 12.60
N SER A 155 -3.49 10.86 12.67
CA SER A 155 -2.72 9.83 13.34
C SER A 155 -1.61 10.42 14.19
N ARG A 156 -1.12 9.61 15.14
CA ARG A 156 -0.01 10.01 16.02
C ARG A 156 0.90 8.84 16.33
N TRP A 157 2.20 9.07 16.24
CA TRP A 157 3.20 8.13 16.73
C TRP A 157 4.37 8.85 17.36
N LYS A 158 4.71 8.46 18.61
CA LYS A 158 5.90 8.96 19.34
C LYS A 158 6.10 10.49 19.21
N GLY A 159 5.03 11.23 19.49
CA GLY A 159 5.05 12.71 19.51
C GLY A 159 4.94 13.41 18.15
N ARG A 160 4.88 12.69 17.03
CA ARG A 160 4.55 13.28 15.71
C ARG A 160 3.10 13.01 15.34
N TRP A 161 2.49 13.99 14.69
CA TRP A 161 1.11 13.96 14.24
C TRP A 161 1.05 14.15 12.73
N TRP A 162 0.17 13.39 12.10
CA TRP A 162 -0.11 13.53 10.67
C TRP A 162 -1.60 13.53 10.40
N LYS A 163 -1.98 14.08 9.26
CA LYS A 163 -3.32 13.95 8.69
C LYS A 163 -3.21 13.92 7.17
N ALA A 164 -3.96 13.04 6.53
CA ALA A 164 -3.99 12.98 5.08
C ALA A 164 -5.18 13.75 4.50
N GLU A 165 -4.93 14.44 3.39
CA GLU A 165 -5.96 14.86 2.44
C GLU A 165 -6.14 13.75 1.40
N LEU A 166 -7.39 13.44 1.06
CA LEU A 166 -7.75 12.36 0.14
C LEU A 166 -8.28 12.94 -1.18
N THR A 167 -7.79 12.40 -2.29
CA THR A 167 -8.38 12.55 -3.63
C THR A 167 -8.61 11.17 -4.21
N TRP A 168 -9.82 10.90 -4.70
CA TRP A 168 -10.13 9.67 -5.43
C TRP A 168 -9.80 9.82 -6.91
N ARG A 169 -9.24 8.77 -7.51
CA ARG A 169 -9.01 8.64 -8.95
C ARG A 169 -9.72 7.39 -9.44
N ASP A 170 -10.54 7.53 -10.47
CA ASP A 170 -11.34 6.48 -11.11
C ASP A 170 -10.86 6.15 -12.53
N ASP A 171 -9.75 6.76 -12.94
CA ASP A 171 -9.17 6.65 -14.28
C ASP A 171 -7.85 5.85 -14.32
N LEU A 172 -7.43 5.30 -13.18
CA LEU A 172 -6.15 4.60 -12.99
C LEU A 172 -6.28 3.07 -12.99
N LEU A 173 -7.35 2.55 -12.41
CA LEU A 173 -7.67 1.12 -12.38
C LEU A 173 -9.06 0.92 -12.96
N GLU A 174 -9.22 -0.08 -13.82
CA GLU A 174 -10.53 -0.47 -14.31
C GLU A 174 -11.32 -1.19 -13.21
N ALA A 175 -12.63 -0.97 -13.16
CA ALA A 175 -13.50 -1.74 -12.30
C ALA A 175 -13.65 -3.18 -12.82
N GLY A 176 -13.87 -4.13 -11.91
CA GLY A 176 -13.86 -5.57 -12.23
C GLY A 176 -12.58 -6.25 -11.74
N ASN A 177 -12.26 -7.40 -12.32
CA ASN A 177 -11.17 -8.26 -11.82
C ASN A 177 -10.15 -8.64 -12.90
N ASP A 178 -10.11 -7.92 -14.03
CA ASP A 178 -9.18 -8.23 -15.11
C ASP A 178 -7.72 -8.06 -14.64
N GLY A 179 -6.92 -9.11 -14.80
CA GLY A 179 -5.56 -9.20 -14.26
C GLY A 179 -5.44 -9.18 -12.73
N VAL A 180 -6.55 -9.06 -11.98
CA VAL A 180 -6.53 -8.97 -10.52
C VAL A 180 -6.38 -10.36 -9.91
N ASN A 181 -5.39 -10.49 -9.03
CA ASN A 181 -5.12 -11.73 -8.32
C ASN A 181 -6.36 -12.22 -7.54
N HIS A 182 -6.51 -13.54 -7.45
CA HIS A 182 -7.69 -14.21 -6.87
C HIS A 182 -9.04 -13.91 -7.54
N GLY A 183 -9.09 -13.15 -8.65
CA GLY A 183 -10.33 -12.82 -9.35
C GLY A 183 -11.28 -11.90 -8.55
N ILE A 184 -10.74 -11.13 -7.60
CA ILE A 184 -11.52 -10.27 -6.71
C ILE A 184 -11.81 -8.94 -7.41
N GLU A 185 -13.09 -8.62 -7.56
CA GLU A 185 -13.51 -7.38 -8.20
C GLU A 185 -13.08 -6.13 -7.43
N GLN A 186 -12.53 -5.17 -8.17
CA GLN A 186 -12.22 -3.81 -7.74
C GLN A 186 -13.35 -2.88 -8.15
N ASP A 187 -13.53 -1.80 -7.38
CA ASP A 187 -14.47 -0.73 -7.73
C ASP A 187 -13.86 0.35 -8.66
N GLY A 188 -12.63 0.13 -9.14
CA GLY A 188 -11.87 1.03 -10.02
C GLY A 188 -11.26 2.26 -9.33
N ARG A 189 -11.45 2.44 -8.00
CA ARG A 189 -10.95 3.62 -7.30
C ARG A 189 -9.53 3.43 -6.78
N VAL A 190 -8.68 4.41 -7.02
CA VAL A 190 -7.36 4.58 -6.40
C VAL A 190 -7.40 5.79 -5.46
N ALA A 191 -6.95 5.60 -4.22
CA ALA A 191 -6.86 6.68 -3.25
C ALA A 191 -5.52 7.40 -3.36
N VAL A 192 -5.52 8.70 -3.65
CA VAL A 192 -4.32 9.55 -3.57
C VAL A 192 -4.35 10.32 -2.27
N LEU A 193 -3.36 10.08 -1.41
CA LEU A 193 -3.21 10.69 -0.10
C LEU A 193 -2.06 11.71 -0.10
N THR A 194 -2.34 12.94 0.32
CA THR A 194 -1.30 13.93 0.65
C THR A 194 -1.20 14.02 2.16
N VAL A 195 -0.13 13.43 2.73
CA VAL A 195 0.06 13.33 4.18
C VAL A 195 0.77 14.56 4.71
N ILE A 196 0.12 15.31 5.59
CA ILE A 196 0.63 16.57 6.15
C ILE A 196 1.02 16.34 7.61
N ARG A 197 2.17 16.88 8.03
CA ARG A 197 2.54 16.92 9.45
C ARG A 197 1.82 18.07 10.16
N LEU A 198 1.23 17.78 11.31
CA LEU A 198 0.57 18.77 12.17
C LEU A 198 1.52 19.33 13.23
#